data_AF-A0A4Y2WNA9-F1
#
_entry.id   AF-A0A4Y2WNA9-F1
#
_cell.length_a   1.000
_cell.length_b   1.000
_cell.length_c   1.000
_cell.angle_alpha   90.00
_cell.angle_beta   90.00
_cell.angle_gamma   90.00
#
_symmetry.space_group_name_H-M   'P 1'
#
loop_
_entity.id
_entity.type
_entity.pdbx_description
1 polymer ?
#
loop_
_entity_poly.entity_id
_entity_poly.type
_entity_poly.pdbx_seq_one_letter_code
_entity_poly.pdbx_strand_id
1 'polypeptide(L)'
;FDELRCHCGESVLYPPIHCGTRPPECTKPCIRSHPCDHEVKHTCHSEETCPPCTALTVKWCFGHHKQCTSVMCFLEGVSCGMMCLKDLACGKHKCNLTCHAGPCLKDGAKCTQLCGIPRSACGHPCGNVCHDGPCPDTPCKSQVTLACPCGHRSEALLL
;
A
#
# COMPACT_ATOMS: atom_id res chain seq x y z
N PHE A 1 4.56 55.28 -1.13
CA PHE A 1 4.18 54.48 0.03
C PHE A 1 3.37 53.32 -0.53
N ASP A 2 3.97 52.14 -0.56
CA ASP A 2 3.36 50.98 -1.20
C ASP A 2 2.56 50.18 -0.17
N GLU A 3 1.35 49.82 -0.56
CA GLU A 3 0.48 48.88 0.16
C GLU A 3 1.00 47.45 0.00
N LEU A 4 0.83 46.62 1.03
CA LEU A 4 1.20 45.21 0.97
C LEU A 4 -0.04 44.34 0.88
N ARG A 5 -0.13 43.48 -0.14
CA ARG A 5 -1.31 42.66 -0.43
C ARG A 5 -1.02 41.17 -0.23
N CYS A 6 -2.04 40.37 0.07
CA CYS A 6 -1.94 38.90 -0.06
C CYS A 6 -1.66 38.51 -1.52
N HIS A 7 -1.20 37.28 -1.75
CA HIS A 7 -1.06 36.71 -3.10
C HIS A 7 -2.38 36.66 -3.89
N CYS A 8 -3.50 36.67 -3.17
CA CYS A 8 -4.84 36.74 -3.73
C CYS A 8 -5.35 38.14 -4.08
N GLY A 9 -4.65 39.21 -3.67
CA GLY A 9 -5.07 40.60 -3.81
C GLY A 9 -6.15 41.11 -2.83
N GLU A 10 -6.87 40.22 -2.15
CA GLU A 10 -8.04 40.56 -1.30
C GLU A 10 -7.72 41.24 0.04
N SER A 11 -6.70 40.75 0.77
CA SER A 11 -6.28 41.38 2.02
C SER A 11 -5.17 42.39 1.75
N VAL A 12 -5.26 43.57 2.39
CA VAL A 12 -4.33 44.70 2.18
C VAL A 12 -3.89 45.28 3.52
N LEU A 13 -2.59 45.53 3.68
CA LEU A 13 -2.01 46.34 4.75
C LEU A 13 -1.65 47.72 4.20
N TYR A 14 -2.02 48.75 4.94
CA TYR A 14 -1.75 50.14 4.57
C TYR A 14 -0.50 50.67 5.29
N PRO A 15 0.23 51.63 4.69
CA PRO A 15 1.38 52.32 5.29
C PRO A 15 1.09 52.92 6.68
N PRO A 16 2.09 52.98 7.59
CA PRO A 16 3.51 52.65 7.39
C PRO A 16 3.83 51.15 7.56
N ILE A 17 4.44 50.54 6.53
CA ILE A 17 4.83 49.12 6.52
C ILE A 17 6.35 49.06 6.67
N HIS A 18 6.84 48.27 7.62
CA HIS A 18 8.27 48.11 7.86
C HIS A 18 8.87 47.12 6.84
N CYS A 19 10.17 47.23 6.56
CA CYS A 19 10.84 46.24 5.73
C CYS A 19 10.75 44.85 6.39
N GLY A 20 10.39 43.83 5.61
CA GLY A 20 10.23 42.46 6.09
C GLY A 20 8.86 42.13 6.71
N THR A 21 7.88 43.04 6.70
CA THR A 21 6.48 42.69 7.05
C THR A 21 6.00 41.58 6.11
N ARG A 22 5.46 40.49 6.68
CA ARG A 22 4.84 39.42 5.90
C ARG A 22 3.50 39.89 5.31
N PRO A 23 3.06 39.34 4.16
CA PRO A 23 1.73 39.64 3.63
C PRO A 23 0.63 39.40 4.68
N PRO A 24 -0.48 40.16 4.63
CA PRO A 24 -1.59 39.97 5.57
C PRO A 24 -2.18 38.57 5.47
N GLU A 25 -2.67 38.05 6.60
CA GLU A 25 -3.45 36.82 6.63
C GLU A 25 -4.74 36.99 5.82
N CYS A 26 -5.09 35.95 5.05
CA CYS A 26 -6.30 35.95 4.24
C CYS A 26 -7.03 34.62 4.36
N THR A 27 -8.33 34.69 4.61
CA THR A 27 -9.22 33.54 4.81
C THR A 27 -9.93 33.11 3.53
N LYS A 28 -9.72 33.81 2.41
CA LYS A 28 -10.27 33.44 1.11
C LYS A 28 -9.63 32.14 0.61
N PRO A 29 -10.37 31.31 -0.15
CA PRO A 29 -9.79 30.13 -0.79
C PRO A 29 -8.60 30.50 -1.67
N CYS A 30 -7.58 29.65 -1.68
CA CYS A 30 -6.42 29.86 -2.56
C CYS A 30 -6.85 29.85 -4.04
N ILE A 31 -6.41 30.85 -4.79
CA ILE A 31 -6.74 31.03 -6.22
C ILE A 31 -5.67 30.49 -7.17
N ARG A 32 -4.59 29.90 -6.64
CA ARG A 32 -3.49 29.37 -7.44
C ARG A 32 -3.97 28.16 -8.27
N SER A 33 -3.25 27.81 -9.33
CA SER A 33 -3.59 26.65 -10.17
C SER A 33 -3.32 25.35 -9.41
N HIS A 34 -4.31 24.46 -9.36
CA HIS A 34 -4.21 23.15 -8.72
C HIS A 34 -4.35 22.04 -9.77
N PRO A 35 -3.67 20.89 -9.60
CA PRO A 35 -3.78 19.76 -10.52
C PRO A 35 -5.06 18.93 -10.35
N CYS A 36 -5.96 19.35 -9.46
CA CYS A 36 -7.14 18.59 -9.06
C CYS A 36 -8.43 19.39 -9.30
N ASP A 37 -9.48 18.72 -9.78
CA ASP A 37 -10.76 19.32 -10.18
C ASP A 37 -11.79 19.53 -9.04
N HIS A 38 -11.42 19.30 -7.78
CA HIS A 38 -12.32 19.47 -6.64
C HIS A 38 -12.05 20.77 -5.86
N GLU A 39 -13.03 21.18 -5.06
CA GLU A 39 -12.97 22.40 -4.26
C GLU A 39 -11.69 22.49 -3.41
N VAL A 40 -11.07 23.68 -3.45
CA VAL A 40 -9.87 24.01 -2.71
C VAL A 40 -10.24 24.27 -1.25
N LYS A 41 -9.75 23.40 -0.35
CA LYS A 41 -10.08 23.45 1.08
C LYS A 41 -9.13 24.30 1.93
N HIS A 42 -8.05 24.83 1.35
CA HIS A 42 -7.09 25.67 2.05
C HIS A 42 -7.26 27.15 1.69
N THR A 43 -6.88 28.01 2.62
CA THR A 43 -6.96 29.46 2.46
C THR A 43 -5.75 30.01 1.72
N CYS A 44 -5.81 31.28 1.33
CA CYS A 44 -4.65 32.00 0.84
C CYS A 44 -3.51 31.94 1.86
N HIS A 45 -2.31 31.75 1.36
CA HIS A 45 -1.12 31.47 2.13
C HIS A 45 0.07 32.19 1.49
N SER A 46 1.16 32.41 2.23
CA SER A 46 2.30 33.21 1.76
C SER A 46 3.44 32.39 1.15
N GLU A 47 3.42 31.08 1.38
CA GLU A 47 4.43 30.12 0.96
C GLU A 47 4.45 29.94 -0.56
N GLU A 48 5.63 29.61 -1.09
CA GLU A 48 5.81 29.39 -2.53
C GLU A 48 5.06 28.17 -3.04
N THR A 49 4.86 27.15 -2.21
CA THR A 49 4.12 25.93 -2.56
C THR A 49 2.80 25.84 -1.81
N CYS A 50 1.73 25.49 -2.53
CA CYS A 50 0.44 25.22 -1.90
C CYS A 50 0.52 23.96 -1.02
N PRO A 51 -0.21 23.93 0.11
CA PRO A 51 -0.32 22.73 0.93
C PRO A 51 -0.95 21.57 0.13
N PRO A 52 -0.59 20.32 0.45
CA PRO A 52 -1.11 19.15 -0.26
C PRO A 52 -2.62 19.04 -0.09
N CYS A 53 -3.32 18.61 -1.14
CA CYS A 53 -4.77 18.54 -1.09
C CYS A 53 -5.27 17.33 -0.29
N THR A 54 -5.89 17.59 0.86
CA THR A 54 -6.50 16.61 1.76
C THR A 54 -7.94 16.26 1.41
N ALA A 55 -8.45 16.71 0.25
CA ALA A 55 -9.77 16.34 -0.22
C ALA A 55 -9.88 14.83 -0.35
N LEU A 56 -10.98 14.27 0.17
CA LEU A 56 -11.25 12.85 0.11
C LEU A 56 -11.79 12.50 -1.29
N THR A 57 -11.13 11.57 -1.93
CA THR A 57 -11.42 11.08 -3.29
C THR A 57 -11.57 9.57 -3.28
N VAL A 58 -12.08 9.04 -4.38
CA VAL A 58 -12.17 7.59 -4.61
C VAL A 58 -11.00 7.20 -5.49
N LYS A 59 -10.16 6.27 -5.02
CA LYS A 59 -9.03 5.74 -5.78
C LYS A 59 -9.01 4.22 -5.70
N TRP A 60 -8.47 3.58 -6.74
CA TRP A 60 -8.18 2.15 -6.70
C TRP A 60 -7.03 1.87 -5.73
N CYS A 61 -7.10 0.75 -5.02
CA CYS A 61 -5.95 0.29 -4.27
C CYS A 61 -4.81 -0.12 -5.22
N PHE A 62 -3.58 -0.19 -4.71
CA PHE A 62 -2.41 -0.54 -5.54
C PHE A 62 -2.55 -1.88 -6.29
N GLY A 63 -3.29 -2.83 -5.71
CA GLY A 63 -3.57 -4.14 -6.31
C GLY A 63 -4.83 -4.21 -7.15
N HIS A 64 -5.55 -3.10 -7.36
CA HIS A 64 -6.84 -3.04 -8.08
C HIS A 64 -7.94 -3.98 -7.56
N HIS A 65 -7.88 -4.36 -6.28
CA HIS A 65 -8.89 -5.25 -5.69
C HIS A 65 -10.22 -4.55 -5.41
N LYS A 66 -10.19 -3.29 -4.96
CA LYS A 66 -11.38 -2.48 -4.70
C LYS A 66 -11.10 -0.99 -4.84
N GLN A 67 -12.17 -0.23 -5.04
CA GLN A 67 -12.15 1.22 -4.91
C GLN A 67 -12.21 1.60 -3.43
N CYS A 68 -11.20 2.31 -2.97
CA CYS A 68 -11.15 2.87 -1.64
C CYS A 68 -11.74 4.28 -1.69
N THR A 69 -12.87 4.46 -1.01
CA THR A 69 -13.42 5.77 -0.70
C THR A 69 -12.61 6.38 0.46
N SER A 70 -12.59 7.70 0.59
CA SER A 70 -11.83 8.40 1.64
C SER A 70 -10.30 8.36 1.46
N VAL A 71 -9.80 8.39 0.23
CA VAL A 71 -8.36 8.53 -0.06
C VAL A 71 -8.04 10.00 -0.32
N MET A 72 -7.07 10.57 0.41
CA MET A 72 -6.65 11.96 0.19
C MET A 72 -6.12 12.15 -1.24
N CYS A 73 -6.52 13.25 -1.89
CA CYS A 73 -6.20 13.50 -3.30
C CYS A 73 -4.70 13.46 -3.59
N PHE A 74 -3.86 14.00 -2.72
CA PHE A 74 -2.42 14.01 -2.93
C PHE A 74 -1.76 12.62 -2.94
N LEU A 75 -2.42 11.58 -2.38
CA LEU A 75 -1.88 10.22 -2.35
C LEU A 75 -2.09 9.52 -3.69
N GLU A 76 -1.05 8.94 -4.27
CA GLU A 76 -1.16 8.21 -5.56
C GLU A 76 -2.06 6.97 -5.47
N GLY A 77 -2.13 6.34 -4.31
CA GLY A 77 -2.95 5.16 -4.08
C GLY A 77 -2.95 4.73 -2.62
N VAL A 78 -3.59 3.60 -2.34
CA VAL A 78 -3.75 3.09 -0.98
C VAL A 78 -3.70 1.56 -0.95
N SER A 79 -3.32 0.99 0.18
CA SER A 79 -3.51 -0.44 0.43
C SER A 79 -4.93 -0.72 0.91
N CYS A 80 -5.62 -1.66 0.27
CA CYS A 80 -6.96 -2.07 0.71
C CYS A 80 -6.96 -3.03 1.91
N GLY A 81 -5.79 -3.48 2.37
CA GLY A 81 -5.64 -4.47 3.44
C GLY A 81 -5.86 -5.94 3.03
N MET A 82 -6.37 -6.20 1.83
CA MET A 82 -6.57 -7.57 1.33
C MET A 82 -5.26 -8.18 0.84
N MET A 83 -5.17 -9.51 0.79
CA MET A 83 -4.02 -10.21 0.21
C MET A 83 -3.88 -9.91 -1.28
N CYS A 84 -2.66 -9.73 -1.77
CA CYS A 84 -2.41 -9.36 -3.16
C CYS A 84 -2.84 -10.46 -4.14
N LEU A 85 -2.45 -11.71 -3.89
CA LEU A 85 -2.78 -12.91 -4.67
C LEU A 85 -2.44 -12.87 -6.17
N LYS A 86 -1.70 -11.86 -6.62
CA LYS A 86 -1.19 -11.77 -7.98
C LYS A 86 -0.21 -12.91 -8.26
N ASP A 87 -0.29 -13.52 -9.43
CA ASP A 87 0.61 -14.60 -9.85
C ASP A 87 2.07 -14.09 -9.89
N LEU A 88 2.95 -14.83 -9.22
CA LEU A 88 4.39 -14.54 -9.21
C LEU A 88 5.05 -15.10 -10.48
N ALA A 89 6.20 -14.53 -10.86
CA ALA A 89 6.95 -14.95 -12.05
C ALA A 89 7.32 -16.44 -12.10
N CYS A 90 7.34 -17.14 -10.95
CA CYS A 90 7.56 -18.58 -10.90
C CYS A 90 6.38 -19.43 -11.41
N GLY A 91 5.21 -18.83 -11.69
CA GLY A 91 4.02 -19.52 -12.24
C GLY A 91 3.30 -20.49 -11.30
N LYS A 92 3.90 -20.84 -10.16
CA LYS A 92 3.35 -21.81 -9.19
C LYS A 92 2.82 -21.17 -7.91
N HIS A 93 3.16 -19.90 -7.67
CA HIS A 93 2.88 -19.21 -6.41
C HIS A 93 2.18 -17.89 -6.67
N LYS A 94 1.35 -17.47 -5.70
CA LYS A 94 0.66 -16.19 -5.68
C LYS A 94 1.23 -15.31 -4.58
N CYS A 95 1.28 -14.00 -4.81
CA CYS A 95 1.78 -13.05 -3.82
C CYS A 95 0.97 -13.18 -2.52
N ASN A 96 1.68 -13.48 -1.42
CA ASN A 96 1.10 -13.64 -0.09
C ASN A 96 1.21 -12.36 0.75
N LEU A 97 1.71 -11.27 0.17
CA LEU A 97 1.76 -9.97 0.83
C LEU A 97 0.36 -9.34 0.84
N THR A 98 0.11 -8.46 1.80
CA THR A 98 -1.02 -7.54 1.74
C THR A 98 -0.88 -6.62 0.52
N CYS A 99 -1.99 -6.04 0.07
CA CYS A 99 -2.02 -5.09 -1.03
C CYS A 99 -0.91 -4.04 -0.85
N HIS A 100 0.01 -3.98 -1.79
CA HIS A 100 1.24 -3.18 -1.68
C HIS A 100 1.45 -2.39 -2.97
N ALA A 101 2.20 -1.30 -2.86
CA ALA A 101 2.66 -0.57 -4.03
C ALA A 101 3.80 -1.35 -4.72
N GLY A 102 3.94 -1.16 -6.04
CA GLY A 102 5.04 -1.74 -6.81
C GLY A 102 4.94 -3.25 -7.10
N PRO A 103 6.02 -3.88 -7.57
CA PRO A 103 6.03 -5.28 -7.97
C PRO A 103 6.00 -6.22 -6.76
N CYS A 104 5.36 -7.40 -6.91
CA CYS A 104 5.25 -8.40 -5.83
C CYS A 104 6.57 -9.08 -5.49
N LEU A 105 7.52 -9.07 -6.43
CA LEU A 105 8.86 -9.60 -6.28
C LEU A 105 9.84 -8.52 -6.73
N LYS A 106 10.92 -8.33 -5.96
CA LYS A 106 11.98 -7.39 -6.35
C LYS A 106 12.62 -7.84 -7.66
N ASP A 107 13.14 -6.89 -8.42
CA ASP A 107 13.85 -7.18 -9.67
C ASP A 107 15.00 -8.16 -9.42
N GLY A 108 15.04 -9.25 -10.20
CA GLY A 108 16.02 -10.33 -10.04
C GLY A 108 15.84 -11.24 -8.82
N ALA A 109 14.87 -10.99 -7.92
CA ALA A 109 14.62 -11.88 -6.79
C ALA A 109 13.86 -13.14 -7.22
N LYS A 110 14.20 -14.28 -6.62
CA LYS A 110 13.44 -15.54 -6.79
C LYS A 110 12.33 -15.63 -5.75
N CYS A 111 11.25 -16.33 -6.09
CA CYS A 111 10.19 -16.63 -5.13
C CYS A 111 10.79 -17.41 -3.95
N THR A 112 10.51 -16.98 -2.73
CA THR A 112 10.96 -17.65 -1.49
C THR A 112 9.83 -18.34 -0.76
N GLN A 113 8.63 -18.39 -1.36
CA GLN A 113 7.49 -19.07 -0.78
C GLN A 113 7.71 -20.58 -0.76
N LEU A 114 7.08 -21.25 0.21
CA LEU A 114 7.15 -22.69 0.34
C LEU A 114 6.26 -23.36 -0.69
N CYS A 115 6.82 -24.35 -1.38
CA CYS A 115 6.15 -25.14 -2.40
C CYS A 115 5.01 -25.95 -1.78
N GLY A 116 3.78 -25.66 -2.22
CA GLY A 116 2.56 -26.37 -1.79
C GLY A 116 2.21 -27.61 -2.60
N ILE A 117 3.04 -28.00 -3.58
CA ILE A 117 2.76 -29.17 -4.44
C ILE A 117 2.78 -30.44 -3.56
N PRO A 118 1.71 -31.27 -3.58
CA PRO A 118 1.66 -32.51 -2.82
C PRO A 118 2.64 -33.53 -3.41
N ARG A 119 3.39 -34.21 -2.54
CA ARG A 119 4.38 -35.21 -2.94
C ARG A 119 3.69 -36.51 -3.32
N SER A 120 4.17 -37.18 -4.37
CA SER A 120 3.64 -38.48 -4.79
C SER A 120 3.82 -39.57 -3.73
N ALA A 121 4.90 -39.53 -2.94
CA ALA A 121 5.20 -40.56 -1.94
C ALA A 121 4.27 -40.55 -0.71
N CYS A 122 3.85 -39.37 -0.24
CA CYS A 122 3.09 -39.24 1.03
C CYS A 122 1.90 -38.27 0.98
N GLY A 123 1.66 -37.60 -0.15
CA GLY A 123 0.56 -36.64 -0.31
C GLY A 123 0.73 -35.30 0.40
N HIS A 124 1.72 -35.16 1.29
CA HIS A 124 1.99 -33.91 2.02
C HIS A 124 2.59 -32.82 1.12
N PRO A 125 2.37 -31.52 1.43
CA PRO A 125 2.98 -30.42 0.70
C PRO A 125 4.51 -30.48 0.77
N CYS A 126 5.18 -30.15 -0.33
CA CYS A 126 6.63 -30.22 -0.46
C CYS A 126 7.38 -29.45 0.64
N GLY A 127 6.92 -28.25 1.00
CA GLY A 127 7.47 -27.46 2.11
C GLY A 127 8.88 -26.91 1.88
N ASN A 128 9.50 -27.16 0.72
CA ASN A 128 10.77 -26.53 0.33
C ASN A 128 10.54 -25.14 -0.26
N VAL A 129 11.56 -24.28 -0.23
CA VAL A 129 11.52 -23.01 -0.96
C VAL A 129 11.20 -23.24 -2.43
N CYS A 130 10.53 -22.27 -3.06
CA CYS A 130 10.16 -22.35 -4.47
C CYS A 130 11.37 -22.77 -5.32
N HIS A 131 11.15 -23.79 -6.13
CA HIS A 131 12.18 -24.43 -6.93
C HIS A 131 11.67 -24.65 -8.36
N ASP A 132 12.62 -24.60 -9.31
CA ASP A 132 12.40 -25.02 -10.68
C ASP A 132 12.48 -26.55 -10.78
N GLY A 133 11.59 -27.15 -11.56
CA GLY A 133 11.54 -28.61 -11.72
C GLY A 133 10.72 -29.38 -10.65
N PRO A 134 10.89 -30.73 -10.58
CA PRO A 134 10.15 -31.60 -9.67
C PRO A 134 10.54 -31.35 -8.21
N CYS A 135 9.62 -31.67 -7.28
CA CYS A 135 9.87 -31.54 -5.85
C CYS A 135 11.02 -32.47 -5.43
N PRO A 136 12.00 -31.99 -4.64
CA PRO A 136 13.10 -32.83 -4.19
C PRO A 136 12.56 -33.97 -3.32
N ASP A 137 13.21 -35.13 -3.36
CA ASP A 137 12.83 -36.32 -2.60
C ASP A 137 13.48 -36.29 -1.20
N THR A 138 13.00 -35.37 -0.35
CA THR A 138 13.40 -35.30 1.05
C THR A 138 12.43 -36.11 1.92
N PRO A 139 12.90 -36.84 2.94
CA PRO A 139 12.02 -37.57 3.84
C PRO A 139 11.00 -36.60 4.47
N CYS A 140 9.76 -37.06 4.59
CA CYS A 140 8.73 -36.26 5.20
C CYS A 140 9.08 -36.06 6.69
N LYS A 141 8.68 -34.92 7.25
CA LYS A 141 8.82 -34.61 8.69
C LYS A 141 7.47 -34.27 9.30
N SER A 142 6.38 -34.61 8.60
CA SER A 142 5.03 -34.41 9.11
C SER A 142 4.76 -35.43 10.20
N GLN A 143 4.34 -34.97 11.37
CA GLN A 143 3.80 -35.86 12.39
C GLN A 143 2.40 -36.28 12.01
N VAL A 144 2.15 -37.58 11.99
CA VAL A 144 0.83 -38.16 11.81
C VAL A 144 0.40 -38.77 13.13
N THR A 145 -0.76 -38.36 13.62
CA THR A 145 -1.34 -38.89 14.86
C THR A 145 -2.14 -40.14 14.53
N LEU A 146 -1.61 -41.31 14.90
CA LEU A 146 -2.38 -42.54 14.84
C LEU A 146 -3.26 -42.62 16.08
N ALA A 147 -4.57 -42.48 15.89
CA ALA A 147 -5.56 -42.69 16.93
C ALA A 147 -6.11 -44.11 16.87
N CYS A 148 -6.22 -44.77 18.02
CA CYS A 148 -6.90 -46.06 18.13
C CYS A 148 -8.37 -45.88 17.77
N PRO A 149 -9.02 -46.81 17.05
CA PRO A 149 -10.45 -46.72 16.73
C PRO A 149 -11.37 -46.62 17.95
N CYS A 150 -10.91 -47.03 19.14
CA CYS A 150 -11.63 -46.83 20.40
C CYS A 150 -11.52 -45.39 20.97
N GLY A 151 -10.73 -44.50 20.37
CA GLY A 151 -10.55 -43.09 20.78
C GLY A 151 -9.69 -42.86 22.03
N HIS A 152 -9.38 -43.91 22.81
CA HIS A 152 -8.71 -43.77 24.11
C HIS A 152 -7.18 -43.68 24.06
N ARG A 153 -6.58 -43.85 22.88
CA ARG A 153 -5.11 -43.78 22.70
C ARG A 153 -4.79 -43.11 21.39
N SER A 154 -3.86 -42.18 21.40
CA SER A 154 -3.27 -41.59 20.20
C SER A 154 -1.77 -41.45 20.38
N GLU A 155 -1.01 -41.72 19.32
CA GLU A 155 0.45 -41.58 19.29
C GLU A 155 0.85 -40.79 18.05
N ALA A 156 1.75 -39.81 18.22
CA ALA A 156 2.25 -38.99 17.14
C ALA A 156 3.55 -39.58 16.61
N LEU A 157 3.54 -40.05 15.36
CA LEU A 157 4.71 -40.63 14.68
C LEU A 157 5.22 -39.69 13.60
N LEU A 158 6.54 -39.51 13.53
CA LEU A 158 7.21 -38.88 12.39
C LEU A 158 7.33 -39.93 11.27
N LEU A 159 6.71 -39.67 10.12
CA LEU A 159 6.81 -40.48 8.91
C LEU A 159 7.75 -39.82 7.89
#